data_AF-A0A6A3B9P3-F1
#
_entry.id   AF-A0A6A3B9P3-F1
#
_cell.length_a   1.000
_cell.length_b   1.000
_cell.length_c   1.000
_cell.angle_alpha   90.00
_cell.angle_beta   90.00
_cell.angle_gamma   90.00
#
_symmetry.space_group_name_H-M   'P 1'
#
loop_
_entity.id
_entity.type
_entity.pdbx_description
1 polymer ?
#
loop_
_entity_poly.entity_id
_entity_poly.type
_entity_poly.pdbx_seq_one_letter_code
_entity_poly.pdbx_strand_id
1 'polypeptide(L)'
;MDGGDSERLAGSEIHGFNTLEDLDVQIMFEEAKSRWLRPNEIHAILSNHKYFPIHVKPVNLPKSGTIMLFDRQKFRNFRKDGHNWSKKKDGKTVKEAHEHLKVSNEGRIHVYYARGHDNPTFVRRCYWLLDKTLENIVLVHYRETEEGSPAATPVKSNACLTDQSTPLLLTEGSPATPVNSNACLTDHSTLLLLTL
;
A
#
# COMPACT_ATOMS: atom_id res chain seq x y z
N MET A 1 43.33 -17.67 -14.96
CA MET A 1 41.95 -18.16 -15.03
C MET A 1 41.36 -17.87 -13.66
N ASP A 2 40.79 -16.69 -13.50
CA ASP A 2 40.07 -16.32 -12.28
C ASP A 2 38.59 -16.44 -12.61
N GLY A 3 38.01 -17.59 -12.29
CA GLY A 3 36.59 -17.84 -12.47
C GLY A 3 35.86 -17.04 -11.40
N GLY A 4 35.29 -15.90 -11.80
CA GLY A 4 34.42 -15.13 -10.94
C GLY A 4 33.20 -15.94 -10.57
N ASP A 5 33.25 -16.62 -9.43
CA ASP A 5 32.10 -17.25 -8.80
C ASP A 5 31.09 -16.15 -8.48
N SER A 6 30.13 -15.95 -9.39
CA SER A 6 28.98 -15.10 -9.14
C SER A 6 28.20 -15.73 -7.97
N GLU A 7 28.29 -15.12 -6.79
CA GLU A 7 27.80 -15.71 -5.54
C GLU A 7 26.30 -16.01 -5.65
N ARG A 8 25.93 -17.28 -5.46
CA ARG A 8 24.55 -17.75 -5.60
C ARG A 8 23.66 -17.08 -4.53
N LEU A 9 22.49 -16.60 -4.95
CA LEU A 9 21.51 -16.00 -4.06
C LEU A 9 20.84 -17.06 -3.18
N ALA A 10 20.70 -16.75 -1.89
CA ALA A 10 19.95 -17.55 -0.94
C ALA A 10 18.46 -17.48 -1.25
N GLY A 11 17.78 -18.63 -1.24
CA GLY A 11 16.36 -18.72 -1.58
C GLY A 11 16.08 -18.72 -3.08
N SER A 12 17.08 -19.02 -3.93
CA SER A 12 16.93 -19.10 -5.39
C SER A 12 15.76 -20.00 -5.84
N GLU A 13 15.49 -21.07 -5.09
CA GLU A 13 14.40 -22.02 -5.31
C GLU A 13 13.02 -21.46 -4.96
N ILE A 14 12.97 -20.37 -4.19
CA ILE A 14 11.75 -19.66 -3.81
C ILE A 14 11.48 -18.51 -4.77
N HIS A 15 12.45 -17.61 -4.96
CA HIS A 15 12.26 -16.40 -5.77
C HIS A 15 12.65 -16.55 -7.26
N GLY A 16 13.40 -17.59 -7.62
CA GLY A 16 13.71 -17.93 -9.01
C GLY A 16 14.92 -17.22 -9.63
N PHE A 17 15.72 -16.49 -8.84
CA PHE A 17 16.94 -15.81 -9.31
C PHE A 17 18.16 -16.54 -8.74
N ASN A 18 19.12 -16.96 -9.59
CA ASN A 18 20.30 -17.68 -9.09
C ASN A 18 21.42 -16.73 -8.68
N THR A 19 21.57 -15.61 -9.37
CA THR A 19 22.63 -14.61 -9.14
C THR A 19 22.09 -13.19 -9.06
N LEU A 20 22.93 -12.22 -8.66
CA LEU A 20 22.58 -10.80 -8.74
C LEU A 20 22.41 -10.30 -10.18
N GLU A 21 23.09 -10.94 -11.14
CA GLU A 21 22.95 -10.64 -12.57
C GLU A 21 21.58 -11.11 -13.08
N ASP A 22 21.12 -12.31 -12.69
CA ASP A 22 19.79 -12.81 -13.02
C ASP A 22 18.67 -11.91 -12.47
N LEU A 23 18.89 -11.30 -11.30
CA LEU A 23 17.95 -10.35 -10.69
C LEU A 23 17.92 -9.00 -11.44
N ASP A 24 18.97 -8.69 -12.20
CA ASP A 24 19.19 -7.43 -12.90
C ASP A 24 18.87 -6.21 -12.02
N VAL A 25 19.64 -6.05 -10.94
CA VAL A 25 19.38 -5.05 -9.90
C VAL A 25 19.26 -3.64 -10.47
N GLN A 26 20.02 -3.31 -11.52
CA GLN A 26 20.01 -1.99 -12.13
C GLN A 26 18.70 -1.75 -12.89
N ILE A 27 18.30 -2.65 -13.77
CA ILE A 27 17.03 -2.52 -14.50
C ILE A 27 15.86 -2.59 -13.53
N MET A 28 15.89 -3.51 -12.57
CA MET A 28 14.84 -3.64 -11.54
C MET A 28 14.62 -2.32 -10.77
N PHE A 29 15.68 -1.64 -10.31
CA PHE A 29 15.53 -0.37 -9.62
C PHE A 29 15.09 0.78 -10.52
N GLU A 30 15.45 0.76 -11.81
CA GLU A 30 14.94 1.73 -12.77
C GLU A 30 13.44 1.54 -13.01
N GLU A 31 13.00 0.31 -13.27
CA GLU A 31 11.59 -0.02 -13.43
C GLU A 31 10.78 0.27 -12.17
N ALA A 32 11.36 0.11 -10.99
CA ALA A 32 10.68 0.39 -9.73
C ALA A 32 10.31 1.87 -9.54
N LYS A 33 10.83 2.78 -10.37
CA LYS A 33 10.32 4.17 -10.43
C LYS A 33 8.92 4.24 -11.02
N SER A 34 8.59 3.35 -11.96
CA SER A 34 7.34 3.34 -12.72
C SER A 34 6.44 2.14 -12.44
N ARG A 35 6.86 1.15 -11.64
CA ARG A 35 6.00 0.05 -11.15
C ARG A 35 6.32 -0.34 -9.72
N TRP A 36 5.43 -1.10 -9.09
CA TRP A 36 5.77 -1.78 -7.84
C TRP A 36 6.75 -2.93 -8.12
N LEU A 37 7.62 -3.23 -7.16
CA LEU A 37 8.44 -4.43 -7.19
C LEU A 37 7.56 -5.68 -7.16
N ARG A 38 7.95 -6.70 -7.92
CA ARG A 38 7.27 -7.99 -7.97
C ARG A 38 7.57 -8.78 -6.68
N PRO A 39 6.67 -9.68 -6.23
CA PRO A 39 6.90 -10.47 -5.02
C PRO A 39 8.25 -11.20 -5.00
N ASN A 40 8.65 -11.78 -6.14
CA ASN A 40 9.93 -12.49 -6.27
C ASN A 40 11.14 -11.55 -6.11
N GLU A 41 11.09 -10.35 -6.70
CA GLU A 41 12.14 -9.32 -6.57
C GLU A 41 12.28 -8.89 -5.10
N ILE A 42 11.15 -8.62 -4.45
CA ILE A 42 11.11 -8.23 -3.03
C ILE A 42 11.71 -9.34 -2.15
N HIS A 43 11.33 -10.60 -2.38
CA HIS A 43 11.85 -11.74 -1.63
C HIS A 43 13.36 -11.88 -1.84
N ALA A 44 13.84 -11.77 -3.08
CA ALA A 44 15.26 -11.87 -3.40
C ALA A 44 16.07 -10.78 -2.67
N ILE A 45 15.61 -9.52 -2.69
CA ILE A 45 16.28 -8.41 -2.00
C ILE A 45 16.32 -8.65 -0.48
N LEU A 46 15.20 -9.02 0.13
CA LEU A 46 15.12 -9.19 1.59
C LEU A 46 15.97 -10.37 2.06
N SER A 47 15.91 -11.51 1.37
CA SER A 47 16.71 -12.71 1.69
C SER A 47 18.20 -12.46 1.51
N ASN A 48 18.58 -11.57 0.59
CA ASN A 48 19.97 -11.31 0.22
C ASN A 48 20.40 -9.87 0.57
N HIS A 49 19.82 -9.30 1.63
CA HIS A 49 20.03 -7.92 2.06
C HIS A 49 21.49 -7.51 2.27
N LYS A 50 22.39 -8.47 2.52
CA LYS A 50 23.84 -8.24 2.66
C LYS A 50 24.50 -7.62 1.42
N TYR A 51 23.91 -7.78 0.23
CA TYR A 51 24.41 -7.17 -1.00
C TYR A 51 23.88 -5.75 -1.25
N PHE A 52 22.95 -5.28 -0.42
CA PHE A 52 22.30 -3.98 -0.59
C PHE A 52 22.66 -3.03 0.56
N PRO A 53 22.73 -1.71 0.30
CA PRO A 53 23.03 -0.75 1.35
C PRO A 53 21.92 -0.68 2.39
N ILE A 54 22.28 -0.90 3.67
CA ILE A 54 21.38 -0.71 4.81
C ILE A 54 21.45 0.73 5.30
N HIS A 55 20.32 1.42 5.27
CA HIS A 55 20.19 2.77 5.80
C HIS A 55 20.02 2.73 7.33
N VAL A 56 20.87 3.49 8.02
CA VAL A 56 20.89 3.60 9.50
C VAL A 56 20.68 5.04 9.99
N LYS A 57 20.19 5.91 9.12
CA LYS A 57 19.92 7.33 9.41
C LYS A 57 18.52 7.72 8.97
N PRO A 58 17.90 8.73 9.60
CA PRO A 58 16.63 9.29 9.13
C PRO A 58 16.77 9.81 7.70
N VAL A 59 15.70 9.69 6.95
CA VAL A 59 15.58 10.20 5.58
C VAL A 59 14.36 11.09 5.56
N ASN A 60 14.52 12.33 5.10
CA ASN A 60 13.43 13.30 5.10
C ASN A 60 12.90 13.48 3.69
N LEU A 61 11.59 13.32 3.53
CA LEU A 61 10.83 13.43 2.29
C LEU A 61 11.44 12.64 1.11
N PRO A 62 11.59 11.30 1.21
CA PRO A 62 11.98 10.47 0.07
C PRO A 62 11.10 10.76 -1.16
N LYS A 63 11.70 10.88 -2.34
CA LYS A 63 10.99 11.16 -3.59
C LYS A 63 10.33 9.89 -4.16
N SER A 64 9.40 10.06 -5.09
CA SER A 64 8.84 8.95 -5.87
C SER A 64 9.96 8.15 -6.56
N GLY A 65 9.81 6.82 -6.59
CA GLY A 65 10.81 5.88 -7.09
C GLY A 65 11.93 5.55 -6.11
N THR A 66 11.96 6.16 -4.92
CA THR A 66 12.97 5.84 -3.91
C THR A 66 12.71 4.47 -3.31
N ILE A 67 13.75 3.62 -3.28
CA ILE A 67 13.76 2.34 -2.56
C ILE A 67 14.88 2.36 -1.54
N MET A 68 14.58 1.88 -0.34
CA MET A 68 15.52 1.90 0.78
C MET A 68 15.39 0.64 1.62
N LEU A 69 16.52 0.09 2.04
CA LEU A 69 16.57 -1.07 2.94
C LEU A 69 16.98 -0.62 4.33
N PHE A 70 16.26 -1.08 5.35
CA PHE A 70 16.52 -0.77 6.75
C PHE A 70 16.64 -2.06 7.56
N ASP A 71 17.46 -2.00 8.61
CA ASP A 71 17.48 -3.02 9.66
C ASP A 71 16.83 -2.41 10.91
N ARG A 72 15.69 -2.96 11.33
CA ARG A 72 14.93 -2.49 12.51
C ARG A 72 15.74 -2.57 13.79
N GLN A 73 16.76 -3.43 13.87
CA GLN A 73 17.63 -3.48 15.05
C GLN A 73 18.56 -2.26 15.11
N LYS A 74 19.00 -1.77 13.94
CA LYS A 74 19.90 -0.61 13.82
C LYS A 74 19.13 0.72 13.77
N PHE A 75 17.95 0.74 13.15
CA PHE A 75 17.14 1.94 13.00
C PHE A 75 15.63 1.65 13.00
N ARG A 76 14.98 1.78 14.16
CA ARG A 76 13.54 1.51 14.33
C ARG A 76 12.62 2.58 13.74
N ASN A 77 13.12 3.81 13.58
CA ASN A 77 12.32 4.99 13.25
C ASN A 77 12.23 5.29 11.75
N PHE A 78 12.40 4.29 10.89
CA PHE A 78 12.34 4.45 9.42
C PHE A 78 11.02 5.00 8.90
N ARG A 79 9.93 4.89 9.67
CA ARG A 79 8.63 5.50 9.34
C ARG A 79 8.55 7.01 9.61
N LYS A 80 9.51 7.59 10.33
CA LYS A 80 9.62 9.04 10.56
C LYS A 80 10.34 9.69 9.38
N ASP A 81 9.69 9.63 8.23
CA ASP A 81 10.23 10.03 6.92
C ASP A 81 9.84 11.47 6.50
N GLY A 82 9.15 12.20 7.37
CA GLY A 82 8.74 13.60 7.15
C GLY A 82 7.47 13.77 6.32
N HIS A 83 6.98 12.71 5.65
CA HIS A 83 5.74 12.77 4.89
C HIS A 83 4.52 12.82 5.83
N ASN A 84 3.51 13.60 5.45
CA ASN A 84 2.22 13.59 6.14
C ASN A 84 1.37 12.45 5.59
N TRP A 85 1.31 11.34 6.31
CA TRP A 85 0.53 10.17 5.91
C TRP A 85 -0.92 10.30 6.36
N SER A 86 -1.85 9.77 5.54
CA SER A 86 -3.28 9.69 5.88
C SER A 86 -3.48 9.04 7.25
N LYS A 87 -4.27 9.67 8.12
CA LYS A 87 -4.51 9.19 9.49
C LYS A 87 -5.90 8.57 9.65
N LYS A 88 -6.06 7.72 10.66
CA LYS A 88 -7.36 7.21 11.11
C LYS A 88 -8.21 8.36 11.64
N LYS A 89 -9.49 8.09 11.93
CA LYS A 89 -10.45 9.08 12.48
C LYS A 89 -9.96 9.71 13.80
N ASP A 90 -9.04 9.05 14.51
CA ASP A 90 -8.41 9.55 15.72
C ASP A 90 -7.42 10.72 15.49
N GLY A 91 -7.04 11.00 14.23
CA GLY A 91 -6.06 12.03 13.87
C GLY A 91 -4.63 11.76 14.34
N LYS A 92 -4.35 10.59 14.92
CA LYS A 92 -3.07 10.24 15.53
C LYS A 92 -2.38 9.09 14.81
N THR A 93 -3.14 8.05 14.47
CA THR A 93 -2.60 6.81 13.93
C THR A 93 -2.59 6.87 12.41
N VAL A 94 -1.49 6.53 11.75
CA VAL A 94 -1.47 6.40 10.28
C VAL A 94 -2.43 5.28 9.86
N LYS A 95 -3.22 5.52 8.81
CA LYS A 95 -4.08 4.53 8.17
C LYS A 95 -3.19 3.67 7.26
N GLU A 96 -2.69 2.57 7.83
CA GLU A 96 -1.96 1.53 7.08
C GLU A 96 -2.90 0.37 6.75
N ALA A 97 -2.92 -0.06 5.49
CA ALA A 97 -3.54 -1.32 5.07
C ALA A 97 -2.47 -2.42 5.08
N HIS A 98 -2.83 -3.61 5.55
CA HIS A 98 -1.90 -4.73 5.71
C HIS A 98 -2.30 -5.87 4.80
N GLU A 99 -1.36 -6.36 4.00
CA GLU A 99 -1.54 -7.47 3.08
C GLU A 99 -0.36 -8.46 3.19
N HIS A 100 -0.55 -9.68 2.68
CA HIS A 100 0.53 -10.63 2.47
C HIS A 100 0.69 -10.93 0.98
N LEU A 101 1.91 -10.82 0.47
CA LEU A 101 2.22 -11.23 -0.91
C LEU A 101 2.66 -12.69 -0.93
N LYS A 102 2.24 -13.36 -2.00
CA LYS A 102 2.60 -14.75 -2.27
C LYS A 102 3.82 -14.83 -3.18
N VAL A 103 4.72 -15.75 -2.85
CA VAL A 103 5.83 -16.17 -3.72
C VAL A 103 5.75 -17.69 -3.79
N SER A 104 5.72 -18.23 -5.00
CA SER A 104 5.49 -19.66 -5.23
C SER A 104 4.22 -20.18 -4.55
N ASN A 105 3.12 -19.43 -4.68
CA ASN A 105 1.77 -19.70 -4.13
C ASN A 105 1.62 -19.67 -2.60
N GLU A 106 2.69 -19.42 -1.86
CA GLU A 106 2.70 -19.33 -0.41
C GLU A 106 2.87 -17.89 0.05
N GLY A 107 2.14 -17.46 1.08
CA GLY A 107 2.31 -16.13 1.66
C GLY A 107 3.68 -16.01 2.33
N ARG A 108 4.55 -15.13 1.83
CA ARG A 108 5.94 -15.01 2.32
C ARG A 108 6.36 -13.61 2.75
N ILE A 109 5.62 -12.57 2.35
CA ILE A 109 5.99 -11.18 2.60
C ILE A 109 4.82 -10.43 3.22
N HIS A 110 5.07 -9.74 4.34
CA HIS A 110 4.16 -8.71 4.86
C HIS A 110 4.32 -7.41 4.07
N VAL A 111 3.20 -6.75 3.77
CA VAL A 111 3.17 -5.45 3.10
C VAL A 111 2.27 -4.48 3.84
N TYR A 112 2.83 -3.36 4.26
CA TYR A 112 2.07 -2.26 4.84
C TYR A 112 2.01 -1.12 3.84
N TYR A 113 0.81 -0.65 3.54
CA TYR A 113 0.51 0.36 2.55
C TYR A 113 -0.01 1.63 3.22
N ALA A 114 0.67 2.76 3.00
CA ALA A 114 0.26 4.08 3.48
C ALA A 114 0.12 5.06 2.30
N ARG A 115 -0.98 5.83 2.29
CA ARG A 115 -1.20 6.92 1.32
C ARG A 115 -0.88 8.27 1.94
N GLY A 116 -0.29 9.17 1.17
CA GLY A 116 -0.08 10.56 1.56
C GLY A 116 -1.41 11.23 1.91
N HIS A 117 -1.37 12.13 2.88
CA HIS A 117 -2.49 13.01 3.21
C HIS A 117 -2.54 14.18 2.22
N ASP A 118 -1.39 14.82 1.99
CA ASP A 118 -1.29 16.02 1.14
C ASP A 118 -1.33 15.65 -0.36
N ASN A 119 -0.74 14.50 -0.73
CA ASN A 119 -0.82 13.92 -2.06
C ASN A 119 -1.33 12.46 -1.96
N PRO A 120 -2.62 12.18 -2.23
CA PRO A 120 -3.19 10.84 -2.14
C PRO A 120 -2.61 9.83 -3.14
N THR A 121 -2.00 10.30 -4.24
CA THR A 121 -1.32 9.45 -5.22
C THR A 121 0.07 9.03 -4.74
N PHE A 122 0.63 9.73 -3.76
CA PHE A 122 1.92 9.37 -3.20
C PHE A 122 1.75 8.28 -2.14
N VAL A 123 2.45 7.17 -2.35
CA VAL A 123 2.28 5.95 -1.57
C VAL A 123 3.62 5.48 -1.05
N ARG A 124 3.61 4.94 0.18
CA ARG A 124 4.71 4.14 0.74
C ARG A 124 4.24 2.71 0.95
N ARG A 125 5.01 1.74 0.45
CA ARG A 125 4.90 0.33 0.81
C ARG A 125 6.13 -0.08 1.63
N CYS A 126 5.90 -0.72 2.76
CA CYS A 126 6.93 -1.34 3.58
C CYS A 126 6.79 -2.86 3.49
N TYR A 127 7.88 -3.55 3.17
CA TYR A 127 7.93 -5.00 2.97
C TYR A 127 8.89 -5.64 3.97
N TRP A 128 8.52 -6.79 4.54
CA TRP A 128 9.44 -7.67 5.27
C TRP A 128 8.98 -9.12 5.15
N LEU A 129 9.92 -10.06 5.33
CA LEU A 129 9.61 -11.48 5.25
C LEU A 129 8.76 -11.92 6.45
N LEU A 130 7.87 -12.88 6.20
CA LEU A 130 7.16 -13.63 7.24
C LEU A 130 8.10 -14.54 8.03
N ASP A 131 9.27 -14.86 7.45
CA ASP A 131 10.36 -15.56 8.13
C ASP A 131 10.91 -14.69 9.28
N LYS A 132 10.72 -15.19 10.52
CA LYS A 132 11.14 -14.53 11.75
C LYS A 132 12.66 -14.33 11.85
N THR A 133 13.46 -15.09 11.11
CA THR A 133 14.92 -14.94 11.13
C THR A 133 15.39 -13.68 10.41
N LEU A 134 14.57 -13.16 9.48
CA LEU A 134 14.88 -11.99 8.65
C LEU A 134 13.84 -10.87 8.78
N GLU A 135 12.87 -10.99 9.68
CA GLU A 135 11.79 -10.01 9.85
C GLU A 135 12.32 -8.61 10.21
N ASN A 136 13.53 -8.50 10.78
CA ASN A 136 14.12 -7.20 11.12
C ASN A 136 14.52 -6.39 9.88
N ILE A 137 14.69 -7.03 8.71
CA ILE A 137 15.01 -6.35 7.47
C ILE A 137 13.72 -5.86 6.81
N VAL A 138 13.67 -4.55 6.53
CA VAL A 138 12.50 -3.89 5.94
C VAL A 138 12.92 -3.14 4.68
N LEU A 139 12.29 -3.48 3.56
CA LEU A 139 12.39 -2.74 2.31
C LEU A 139 11.26 -1.72 2.25
N VAL A 140 11.58 -0.46 1.98
CA VAL A 140 10.61 0.62 1.85
C VAL A 140 10.66 1.17 0.44
N HIS A 141 9.50 1.26 -0.21
CA HIS A 141 9.34 1.74 -1.58
C HIS A 141 8.34 2.88 -1.62
N TYR A 142 8.78 4.04 -2.10
CA TYR A 142 7.98 5.23 -2.28
C TYR A 142 7.63 5.38 -3.76
N ARG A 143 6.35 5.56 -4.08
CA ARG A 143 5.92 5.73 -5.47
C ARG A 143 4.67 6.60 -5.56
N GLU A 144 4.67 7.48 -6.54
CA GLU A 144 3.48 8.18 -7.02
C GLU A 144 2.72 7.29 -8.01
N THR A 145 1.42 7.10 -7.79
CA THR A 145 0.57 6.22 -8.60
C THR A 145 -0.34 7.04 -9.50
N GLU A 146 -0.55 6.63 -10.74
CA GLU A 146 -1.38 7.36 -11.71
C GLU A 146 -2.89 7.34 -11.41
N GLU A 147 -3.32 6.64 -10.36
CA GLU A 147 -4.71 6.63 -9.91
C GLU A 147 -4.97 7.73 -8.87
N GLY A 148 -5.41 8.90 -9.34
CA GLY A 148 -5.76 9.99 -8.42
C GLY A 148 -6.45 11.23 -8.97
N SER A 149 -7.19 11.16 -10.08
CA SER A 149 -8.38 12.02 -10.17
C SER A 149 -9.52 11.25 -9.50
N PRO A 150 -10.10 11.71 -8.38
CA PRO A 150 -11.42 11.23 -8.03
C PRO A 150 -12.31 11.61 -9.22
N ALA A 151 -12.84 10.61 -9.92
CA ALA A 151 -13.82 10.82 -10.95
C ALA A 151 -14.91 11.74 -10.36
N ALA A 152 -15.02 12.95 -10.89
CA ALA A 152 -16.20 13.76 -10.72
C ALA A 152 -17.35 12.84 -11.14
N THR A 153 -18.23 12.51 -10.19
CA THR A 153 -19.51 11.91 -10.52
C THR A 153 -20.14 12.77 -11.62
N PRO A 154 -20.63 12.19 -12.73
CA PRO A 154 -21.45 12.95 -13.65
C PRO A 154 -22.71 13.32 -12.87
N VAL A 155 -22.75 14.55 -12.35
CA VAL A 155 -24.00 15.17 -11.94
C VAL A 155 -24.82 15.22 -13.22
N LYS A 156 -25.78 14.29 -13.34
CA LYS A 156 -26.87 14.46 -14.29
C LYS A 156 -27.56 15.75 -13.90
N SER A 157 -27.25 16.82 -14.61
CA SER A 157 -27.98 18.07 -14.58
C SER A 157 -29.37 17.79 -15.15
N ASN A 158 -30.29 17.32 -14.31
CA ASN A 158 -31.70 17.37 -14.66
C ASN A 158 -32.11 18.83 -14.51
N ALA A 159 -32.04 19.54 -15.64
CA ALA A 159 -32.60 20.87 -15.78
C ALA A 159 -34.09 20.83 -15.42
N CYS A 160 -34.45 21.71 -14.50
CA CYS A 160 -35.81 22.06 -14.13
C CYS A 160 -36.56 22.60 -15.36
N LEU A 161 -37.72 22.01 -15.67
CA LEU A 161 -38.75 22.65 -16.48
C LEU A 161 -40.07 22.57 -15.69
N THR A 162 -40.57 23.75 -15.34
CA THR A 162 -41.91 24.06 -14.84
C THR A 162 -42.98 23.65 -15.86
N ASP A 163 -44.15 23.15 -15.44
CA ASP A 163 -45.31 24.01 -15.10
C ASP A 163 -46.67 23.26 -14.96
N GLN A 164 -47.48 23.78 -14.03
CA GLN A 164 -48.96 23.84 -13.94
C GLN A 164 -49.90 22.60 -14.01
N SER A 165 -50.56 22.26 -12.88
CA SER A 165 -52.00 22.56 -12.60
C SER A 165 -52.61 21.78 -11.40
N THR A 166 -53.41 22.50 -10.60
CA THR A 166 -54.07 22.26 -9.28
C THR A 166 -55.36 21.38 -9.30
N PRO A 167 -56.15 21.21 -8.19
CA PRO A 167 -55.90 20.75 -6.80
C PRO A 167 -57.02 19.78 -6.24
N LEU A 168 -57.17 19.70 -4.90
CA LEU A 168 -58.26 19.15 -4.00
C LEU A 168 -57.85 17.89 -3.20
N LEU A 169 -58.13 17.64 -1.91
CA LEU A 169 -58.73 18.36 -0.77
C LEU A 169 -58.40 17.57 0.54
N LEU A 170 -58.37 18.30 1.68
CA LEU A 170 -58.40 17.99 3.15
C LEU A 170 -58.63 16.52 3.62
N THR A 171 -58.06 16.04 4.74
CA THR A 171 -58.47 16.37 6.15
C THR A 171 -57.52 15.74 7.21
N GLU A 172 -57.48 16.36 8.39
CA GLU A 172 -56.70 16.13 9.63
C GLU A 172 -56.76 14.76 10.35
N GLY A 173 -55.76 14.52 11.23
CA GLY A 173 -55.90 13.75 12.47
C GLY A 173 -54.59 13.25 13.10
N SER A 174 -54.13 13.86 14.21
CA SER A 174 -52.99 13.43 15.08
C SER A 174 -53.40 12.32 16.09
N PRO A 175 -52.60 11.96 17.13
CA PRO A 175 -51.27 11.33 17.20
C PRO A 175 -51.25 10.06 18.13
N ALA A 176 -50.21 9.21 18.07
CA ALA A 176 -49.79 8.34 19.21
C ALA A 176 -48.38 7.73 19.03
N THR A 177 -47.56 7.84 20.07
CA THR A 177 -46.24 7.19 20.32
C THR A 177 -46.40 5.76 20.89
N PRO A 178 -45.35 5.07 21.41
CA PRO A 178 -44.14 4.50 20.77
C PRO A 178 -43.94 2.99 21.15
N VAL A 179 -43.05 2.25 20.48
CA VAL A 179 -42.42 0.95 20.91
C VAL A 179 -41.69 0.39 19.69
N ASN A 180 -40.56 -0.32 19.71
CA ASN A 180 -39.47 -0.65 20.62
C ASN A 180 -38.44 -1.40 19.72
N SER A 181 -37.15 -1.26 20.01
CA SER A 181 -36.04 -2.21 19.77
C SER A 181 -35.94 -3.00 18.44
N ASN A 182 -34.80 -2.86 17.74
CA ASN A 182 -33.76 -3.92 17.73
C ASN A 182 -32.52 -3.57 16.88
N ALA A 183 -31.37 -3.91 17.47
CA ALA A 183 -30.19 -4.57 16.89
C ALA A 183 -29.52 -4.02 15.60
N CYS A 184 -28.29 -3.52 15.80
CA CYS A 184 -27.00 -4.09 15.36
C CYS A 184 -26.90 -4.88 14.04
N LEU A 185 -25.71 -4.77 13.42
CA LEU A 185 -25.15 -5.44 12.24
C LEU A 185 -25.32 -4.60 10.95
N THR A 186 -24.33 -4.36 10.09
CA THR A 186 -22.90 -4.69 10.00
C THR A 186 -22.34 -3.77 8.91
N ASP A 187 -21.20 -3.14 9.18
CA ASP A 187 -20.47 -2.31 8.20
C ASP A 187 -19.86 -3.21 7.12
N HIS A 188 -20.48 -3.27 5.94
CA HIS A 188 -19.93 -3.96 4.78
C HIS A 188 -18.87 -3.07 4.11
N SER A 189 -17.63 -3.16 4.63
CA SER A 189 -16.46 -2.67 3.92
C SER A 189 -16.12 -3.66 2.80
N THR A 190 -16.73 -3.47 1.62
CA THR A 190 -16.44 -4.24 0.41
C THR A 190 -15.04 -3.90 -0.13
N LEU A 191 -14.18 -4.91 -0.10
CA LEU A 191 -13.00 -5.09 -0.94
C LEU A 191 -13.33 -5.02 -2.44
N LEU A 192 -12.55 -4.27 -3.21
CA LEU A 192 -12.18 -4.47 -4.62
C LEU A 192 -11.18 -3.34 -4.97
N LEU A 193 -10.05 -3.53 -5.66
CA LEU A 193 -9.52 -4.68 -6.37
C LEU A 193 -8.00 -4.51 -6.55
N LEU A 194 -7.31 -5.64 -6.71
CA LEU A 194 -5.96 -5.76 -7.27
C LEU A 194 -5.85 -5.12 -8.66
N THR A 195 -4.67 -4.58 -8.97
CA THR A 195 -4.17 -4.51 -10.35
C THR A 195 -2.90 -5.35 -10.43
N LEU A 196 -3.00 -6.37 -11.28
CA LEU A 196 -1.89 -7.18 -11.81
C LEU A 196 -0.94 -6.31 -12.63
#